data_AF-Q9K374-F1
#
_entry.id   AF-Q9K374-F1
#
_cell.length_a   1.000
_cell.length_b   1.000
_cell.length_c   1.000
_cell.angle_alpha   90.00
_cell.angle_beta   90.00
_cell.angle_gamma   90.00
#
_symmetry.space_group_name_H-M   'P 1'
#
loop_
_entity.id
_entity.type
_entity.pdbx_description
1 polymer ?
#
loop_
_entity_poly.entity_id
_entity_poly.type
_entity_poly.pdbx_seq_one_letter_code
_entity_poly.pdbx_strand_id
1 'polypeptide(L)'
;MKKFLLLGAMSALLISANANAISMNVQAGKHYTDVQAGLGDADSGLSFNGNWARSDHDGQLGSLGAKFALPLGPFSASVGGKALYLSPKNGDDGAALAGGVGLNWRVLPS
;
A
#
# COMPACT_ATOMS: atom_id res chain seq x y z
N MET A 1 -34.30 -10.62 8.40
CA MET A 1 -33.75 -11.66 7.50
C MET A 1 -33.01 -11.07 6.29
N LYS A 2 -33.63 -10.20 5.47
CA LYS A 2 -32.96 -9.54 4.32
C LYS A 2 -31.63 -8.81 4.65
N LYS A 3 -31.55 -8.15 5.81
CA LYS A 3 -30.36 -7.41 6.26
C LYS A 3 -29.15 -8.32 6.56
N PHE A 4 -29.39 -9.52 7.10
CA PHE A 4 -28.35 -10.51 7.38
C PHE A 4 -27.86 -11.22 6.11
N LEU A 5 -28.75 -11.42 5.15
CA LEU A 5 -28.40 -11.92 3.82
C LEU A 5 -27.52 -10.92 3.06
N LEU A 6 -27.81 -9.62 3.16
CA LEU A 6 -26.98 -8.57 2.58
C LEU A 6 -25.60 -8.52 3.26
N LEU A 7 -25.56 -8.60 4.58
CA LEU A 7 -24.30 -8.64 5.34
C LEU A 7 -23.47 -9.89 4.99
N GLY A 8 -24.10 -11.05 4.86
CA GLY A 8 -23.46 -12.30 4.45
C GLY A 8 -22.95 -12.25 3.00
N ALA A 9 -23.69 -11.63 2.09
CA ALA A 9 -23.24 -11.43 0.71
C ALA A 9 -22.07 -10.44 0.63
N MET A 10 -22.08 -9.36 1.43
CA MET A 10 -20.94 -8.44 1.56
C MET A 10 -19.71 -9.14 2.12
N SER A 11 -19.87 -9.96 3.17
CA SER A 11 -18.79 -10.78 3.73
C SER A 11 -18.24 -11.81 2.73
N ALA A 12 -19.09 -12.39 1.87
CA ALA A 12 -18.64 -13.29 0.82
C ALA A 12 -17.85 -12.55 -0.28
N LEU A 13 -18.27 -11.33 -0.64
CA LEU A 13 -17.55 -10.46 -1.58
C LEU A 13 -16.18 -9.99 -1.05
N LEU A 14 -16.07 -9.80 0.27
CA LEU A 14 -14.80 -9.51 0.95
C LEU A 14 -13.77 -10.66 0.85
N ILE A 15 -14.24 -11.90 0.59
CA ILE A 15 -13.41 -13.11 0.59
C ILE A 15 -13.11 -13.59 -0.84
N SER A 16 -13.99 -13.33 -1.80
CA SER A 16 -13.85 -13.84 -3.17
C SER A 16 -12.92 -12.98 -4.03
N ALA A 17 -11.76 -13.55 -4.37
CA ALA A 17 -10.78 -13.11 -5.36
C ALA A 17 -9.82 -11.97 -4.93
N ASN A 18 -8.98 -12.25 -3.93
CA ASN A 18 -7.72 -11.53 -3.76
C ASN A 18 -6.73 -12.09 -4.81
N ALA A 19 -6.55 -11.39 -5.93
CA ALA A 19 -5.37 -11.60 -6.76
C ALA A 19 -4.17 -11.12 -5.94
N ASN A 20 -3.42 -12.05 -5.34
CA ASN A 20 -2.21 -11.71 -4.59
C ASN A 20 -1.14 -11.25 -5.58
N ALA A 21 -1.18 -9.97 -5.95
CA ALA A 21 -0.18 -9.35 -6.78
C ALA A 21 1.09 -9.19 -5.95
N ILE A 22 2.18 -9.77 -6.43
CA ILE A 22 3.52 -9.49 -5.89
C ILE A 22 4.14 -8.50 -6.86
N SER A 23 4.55 -7.35 -6.34
CA SER A 23 5.29 -6.35 -7.09
C SER A 23 6.66 -6.17 -6.46
N MET A 24 7.67 -6.08 -7.30
CA MET A 24 9.02 -5.71 -6.91
C MET A 24 9.50 -4.68 -7.90
N ASN A 25 10.00 -3.56 -7.40
CA ASN A 25 10.51 -2.48 -8.21
C ASN A 25 11.86 -2.09 -7.63
N VAL A 26 12.88 -2.09 -8.49
CA VAL A 26 14.23 -1.65 -8.13
C VAL A 26 14.58 -0.51 -9.05
N GLN A 27 14.91 0.63 -8.47
CA GLN A 27 15.35 1.81 -9.19
C GLN A 27 16.73 2.20 -8.69
N ALA A 28 17.71 2.22 -9.59
CA ALA A 28 19.06 2.68 -9.31
C ALA A 28 19.33 3.95 -10.12
N GLY A 29 19.53 5.06 -9.43
CA GLY A 29 19.97 6.34 -9.98
C GLY A 29 21.46 6.59 -9.73
N LYS A 30 21.98 7.70 -10.25
CA LYS A 30 23.40 8.07 -10.09
C LYS A 30 23.84 8.26 -8.64
N HIS A 31 22.91 8.60 -7.75
CA HIS A 31 23.19 8.96 -6.35
C HIS A 31 22.20 8.34 -5.36
N TYR A 32 21.29 7.49 -5.83
CA TYR A 32 20.30 6.86 -4.98
C TYR A 32 19.92 5.46 -5.49
N THR A 33 19.53 4.59 -4.57
CA THR A 33 18.93 3.28 -4.84
C THR A 33 17.61 3.21 -4.09
N ASP A 34 16.54 2.81 -4.78
CA ASP A 34 15.20 2.63 -4.22
C ASP A 34 14.70 1.22 -4.55
N VAL A 35 14.30 0.49 -3.51
CA VAL A 35 13.84 -0.89 -3.59
C VAL A 35 12.47 -0.96 -2.95
N GLN A 36 11.47 -1.20 -3.79
CA GLN A 36 10.07 -1.32 -3.41
C GLN A 36 9.63 -2.78 -3.55
N ALA A 37 8.89 -3.28 -2.57
CA ALA A 37 8.19 -4.54 -2.65
C ALA A 37 6.75 -4.37 -2.21
N GLY A 38 5.81 -5.02 -2.88
CA GLY A 38 4.39 -4.99 -2.56
C GLY A 38 3.78 -6.38 -2.67
N LEU A 39 2.84 -6.67 -1.77
CA LEU A 39 2.09 -7.91 -1.72
C LEU A 39 0.59 -7.58 -1.62
N GLY A 40 -0.22 -8.24 -2.43
CA GLY A 40 -1.67 -8.04 -2.46
C GLY A 40 -2.12 -7.03 -3.51
N ASP A 41 -3.43 -6.96 -3.73
CA ASP A 41 -4.04 -6.04 -4.69
C ASP A 41 -4.22 -4.65 -4.05
N ALA A 42 -3.73 -3.62 -4.74
CA ALA A 42 -3.84 -2.24 -4.28
C ALA A 42 -5.27 -1.71 -4.37
N ASP A 43 -6.18 -2.30 -5.13
CA ASP A 43 -7.55 -1.79 -5.30
C ASP A 43 -8.61 -2.70 -4.64
N SER A 44 -8.22 -3.87 -4.12
CA SER A 44 -9.14 -4.81 -3.48
C SER A 44 -8.47 -5.62 -2.37
N GLY A 45 -9.10 -5.70 -1.20
CA GLY A 45 -8.63 -6.53 -0.09
C GLY A 45 -7.44 -5.95 0.66
N LEU A 46 -6.66 -6.82 1.30
CA LEU A 46 -5.51 -6.42 2.12
C LEU A 46 -4.23 -6.45 1.28
N SER A 47 -3.48 -5.35 1.31
CA SER A 47 -2.18 -5.19 0.66
C SER A 47 -1.13 -4.69 1.65
N PHE A 48 0.10 -5.11 1.43
CA PHE A 48 1.28 -4.69 2.16
C PHE A 48 2.29 -4.09 1.18
N ASN A 49 3.00 -3.05 1.60
CA ASN A 49 4.10 -2.48 0.85
C ASN A 49 5.29 -2.23 1.76
N GLY A 50 6.48 -2.40 1.20
CA GLY A 50 7.74 -2.03 1.82
C GLY A 50 8.53 -1.18 0.83
N ASN A 51 9.24 -0.17 1.34
CA ASN A 51 10.20 0.59 0.56
C ASN A 51 11.50 0.70 1.32
N TRP A 52 12.61 0.61 0.61
CA TRP A 52 13.92 0.96 1.14
C TRP A 52 14.67 1.80 0.11
N ALA A 53 14.87 3.07 0.46
CA ALA A 53 15.63 4.01 -0.33
C ALA A 53 16.93 4.35 0.39
N ARG A 54 18.04 4.43 -0.34
CA ARG A 54 19.34 4.90 0.15
C ARG A 54 19.92 5.89 -0.85
N SER A 55 20.26 7.08 -0.36
CA SER A 55 20.98 8.12 -1.08
C SER A 55 22.38 8.27 -0.50
N ASP A 56 23.39 8.42 -1.35
CA ASP A 56 24.79 8.62 -0.91
C ASP A 56 25.00 9.95 -0.17
N HIS A 57 24.10 10.92 -0.42
CA HIS A 57 24.16 12.27 0.13
C HIS A 57 23.19 12.46 1.30
N ASP A 58 22.00 11.85 1.23
CA ASP A 58 20.88 12.18 2.13
C ASP A 58 20.58 11.11 3.19
N GLY A 59 21.22 9.94 3.11
CA GLY A 59 21.03 8.84 4.07
C GLY A 59 20.02 7.80 3.57
N GLN A 60 19.34 7.12 4.50
CA GLN A 60 18.47 5.99 4.20
C GLN A 60 17.04 6.19 4.73
N LEU A 61 16.07 5.70 3.97
CA LEU A 61 14.65 5.69 4.30
C LEU A 61 14.13 4.27 4.16
N GLY A 62 13.53 3.75 5.22
CA GLY A 62 12.74 2.54 5.20
C GLY A 62 11.26 2.89 5.36
N SER A 63 10.37 2.18 4.68
CA SER A 63 8.94 2.28 4.94
C SER A 63 8.29 0.91 4.89
N LEU A 64 7.27 0.71 5.73
CA LEU A 64 6.44 -0.47 5.75
C LEU A 64 4.99 -0.02 5.93
N GLY A 65 4.11 -0.46 5.03
CA GLY A 65 2.72 -0.07 5.02
C GLY A 65 1.78 -1.24 4.82
N ALA A 66 0.58 -1.09 5.37
CA ALA A 66 -0.54 -1.99 5.19
C ALA A 66 -1.76 -1.16 4.78
N LYS A 67 -2.52 -1.67 3.81
CA LYS A 67 -3.67 -0.97 3.23
C LYS A 67 -4.77 -1.96 2.93
N PHE A 68 -5.97 -1.65 3.39
CA PHE A 68 -7.17 -2.39 3.08
C PHE A 68 -8.01 -1.60 2.09
N ALA A 69 -8.42 -2.23 0.99
CA ALA A 69 -9.20 -1.63 -0.08
C ALA A 69 -10.53 -2.38 -0.27
N LEU A 70 -11.59 -1.62 -0.49
CA LEU A 70 -12.93 -2.09 -0.77
C LEU A 70 -13.27 -1.73 -2.22
N PRO A 71 -13.39 -2.73 -3.12
CA PRO A 71 -13.85 -2.48 -4.48
C PRO A 71 -15.34 -2.14 -4.45
N LEU A 72 -15.70 -0.97 -4.96
CA LEU A 72 -17.06 -0.44 -5.05
C LEU A 72 -17.48 -0.31 -6.53
N GLY A 73 -17.07 -1.26 -7.37
CA GLY A 73 -17.28 -1.24 -8.82
C GLY A 73 -16.15 -0.50 -9.55
N PRO A 74 -16.42 0.62 -10.26
CA PRO A 74 -15.38 1.42 -10.91
C PRO A 74 -14.55 2.25 -9.91
N PHE A 75 -14.99 2.34 -8.67
CA PHE A 75 -14.29 3.02 -7.58
C PHE A 75 -13.71 2.01 -6.60
N SER A 76 -12.59 2.35 -5.96
CA SER A 76 -12.06 1.62 -4.81
C SER A 76 -11.85 2.60 -3.66
N ALA A 77 -12.41 2.28 -2.49
CA ALA A 77 -12.15 3.02 -1.27
C ALA A 77 -11.13 2.26 -0.43
N SER A 78 -10.13 2.94 0.11
CA SER A 78 -9.10 2.29 0.90
C SER A 78 -8.76 3.06 2.17
N VAL A 79 -8.32 2.31 3.17
CA VAL A 79 -7.78 2.81 4.43
C VAL A 79 -6.50 2.07 4.72
N GLY A 80 -5.49 2.78 5.19
CA GLY A 80 -4.20 2.17 5.45
C GLY A 80 -3.31 3.01 6.33
N GLY A 81 -2.21 2.40 6.72
CA GLY A 81 -1.13 3.04 7.46
C GLY A 81 0.21 2.70 6.83
N LYS A 82 1.17 3.61 7.01
CA LYS A 82 2.56 3.44 6.63
C LYS A 82 3.45 3.94 7.76
N ALA A 83 4.33 3.09 8.24
CA ALA A 83 5.44 3.47 9.07
C ALA A 83 6.64 3.83 8.18
N LEU A 84 7.33 4.89 8.55
CA LEU A 84 8.51 5.42 7.89
C LEU A 84 9.62 5.51 8.94
N TYR A 85 10.81 5.05 8.60
CA TYR A 85 12.02 5.25 9.38
C TYR A 85 13.03 5.95 8.48
N LEU A 86 13.51 7.11 8.93
CA LEU A 86 14.48 7.93 8.24
C LEU A 86 15.74 7.94 9.10
N SER A 87 16.86 7.56 8.51
CA SER A 87 18.18 7.69 9.11
C SER A 87 19.02 8.54 8.16
N PRO A 88 18.96 9.89 8.33
CA PRO A 88 19.66 10.81 7.47
C PRO A 88 21.17 10.77 7.74
N LYS A 89 21.98 11.09 6.72
CA LYS A 89 23.44 11.10 6.87
C LYS A 89 23.94 12.19 7.82
N ASN A 90 23.22 13.31 7.86
CA ASN A 90 23.45 14.43 8.76
C ASN A 90 22.16 14.72 9.52
N GLY A 91 22.20 14.63 10.85
CA GLY A 91 21.03 14.82 11.72
C GLY A 91 20.68 13.56 12.50
N ASP A 92 19.55 13.62 13.21
CA ASP A 92 19.07 12.52 14.04
C ASP A 92 18.13 11.58 13.27
N ASP A 93 18.16 10.31 13.65
CA ASP A 93 17.20 9.32 13.16
C ASP A 93 15.76 9.69 13.57
N GLY A 94 14.82 9.52 12.65
CA GLY A 94 13.42 9.84 12.84
C GLY A 94 12.50 8.69 12.44
N ALA A 95 11.43 8.50 13.20
CA ALA A 95 10.34 7.60 12.82
C ALA A 95 9.05 8.42 12.64
N ALA A 96 8.28 8.09 11.60
CA ALA A 96 6.98 8.69 11.34
C ALA A 96 5.95 7.60 11.07
N LEU A 97 4.73 7.84 11.56
CA LEU A 97 3.57 7.00 11.26
C LEU A 97 2.56 7.84 10.50
N ALA A 98 2.17 7.37 9.32
CA ALA A 98 1.17 8.00 8.48
C ALA A 98 -0.05 7.09 8.39
N GLY A 99 -1.22 7.61 8.76
CA GLY A 99 -2.51 6.98 8.48
C GLY A 99 -3.19 7.71 7.33
N GLY A 100 -3.90 7.00 6.47
CA GLY A 100 -4.56 7.60 5.32
C GLY A 100 -5.78 6.83 4.86
N VAL A 101 -6.68 7.57 4.21
CA VAL A 101 -7.78 7.03 3.41
C VAL A 101 -7.58 7.45 1.97
N GLY A 102 -7.97 6.61 1.03
CA GLY A 102 -7.81 6.86 -0.40
C GLY A 102 -9.05 6.46 -1.18
N LEU A 103 -9.37 7.22 -2.23
CA LEU A 103 -10.38 6.89 -3.21
C LEU A 103 -9.69 6.78 -4.57
N ASN A 104 -9.83 5.63 -5.23
CA ASN A 104 -9.35 5.40 -6.58
C ASN A 104 -10.53 5.26 -7.54
N TRP A 105 -10.40 5.76 -8.76
CA TRP A 105 -11.40 5.64 -9.82
C TRP A 105 -10.75 5.09 -11.08
N ARG A 106 -11.23 3.94 -11.53
CA ARG A 106 -10.81 3.32 -12.79
C ARG A 106 -11.66 3.86 -13.94
N VAL A 107 -11.09 4.78 -14.72
CA VAL A 107 -11.77 5.49 -15.82
C VAL A 107 -11.90 4.63 -17.08
N LEU A 108 -11.02 3.64 -17.27
CA LEU A 108 -11.05 2.71 -18.40
C LEU A 108 -11.20 1.26 -17.89
N PRO A 109 -12.14 0.47 -18.44
CA PRO A 109 -12.18 -0.96 -18.20
C PRO A 109 -10.93 -1.59 -18.83
N SER A 110 -10.18 -2.36 -18.04
CA SER A 110 -9.09 -3.22 -18.48
C SER A 110 -9.62 -4.50 -19.11
#